data_AF-A0A8S3PP33-F1
#
_entry.id   AF-A0A8S3PP33-F1
#
_cell.length_a   1.000
_cell.length_b   1.000
_cell.length_c   1.000
_cell.angle_alpha   90.00
_cell.angle_beta   90.00
_cell.angle_gamma   90.00
#
_symmetry.space_group_name_H-M   'P 1'
#
loop_
_entity.id
_entity.type
_entity.pdbx_description
1 polymer ?
#
loop_
_entity_poly.entity_id
_entity_poly.type
_entity_poly.pdbx_seq_one_letter_code
_entity_poly.pdbx_strand_id
1 'polypeptide(L)'
;MYSMNQTANWLQLKDEEKVEELMSWSKKNLKSTTGTEKQRTQELVSQLRQISIDKENKTKALTEKSKERKDSLTLEVVKSAFGRKKESLSKKPKFKRTFFRTRREKPRHSVEPSKCEIPRIINLSNLTLSAPEIQILSKGLKFTPTPQTSNYNEVKDDISNFCRKLRLTEELFDKENRDESIVRNKSTYKSSKGKNKALDTFCDHITNFPFNEIQSPKCRPNTSRQEWETIYKLKNNKDIIIKEADKGSAVVVMDLNYYINIANNLLQDNTYYEKVKNYNQTVCKDSIMVSFDVVNLYTTIPHEYGLKAIEFWLENFPSEVPDRIEKKFIIEGIKFILQNNYFNFNGNLTDRYLVQPWEQKLSQPMPI
;
A
#
# COMPACT_ATOMS: atom_id res chain seq x y z
N MET A 1 21.74 40.45 -33.15
CA MET A 1 20.48 41.01 -32.63
C MET A 1 19.56 39.83 -32.33
N TYR A 2 19.65 39.29 -31.11
CA TYR A 2 18.72 38.27 -30.59
C TYR A 2 18.24 38.79 -29.24
N SER A 3 16.95 39.11 -29.20
CA SER A 3 16.25 39.74 -28.08
C SER A 3 15.61 38.68 -27.20
N MET A 4 15.83 38.83 -25.89
CA MET A 4 15.05 38.39 -24.73
C MET A 4 13.83 37.48 -24.96
N ASN A 5 13.89 36.27 -24.38
CA ASN A 5 12.84 35.70 -23.50
C ASN A 5 13.21 34.28 -23.00
N GLN A 6 14.16 34.21 -22.07
CA GLN A 6 14.28 33.07 -21.17
C GLN A 6 14.38 33.58 -19.73
N THR A 7 13.23 33.94 -19.17
CA THR A 7 13.05 34.00 -17.71
C THR A 7 11.85 33.15 -17.36
N ALA A 8 11.93 32.51 -16.19
CA ALA A 8 10.92 31.66 -15.54
C ALA A 8 10.88 30.18 -15.96
N ASN A 9 11.94 29.42 -15.64
CA ASN A 9 11.79 28.01 -15.25
C ASN A 9 12.97 27.49 -14.41
N TRP A 10 13.19 28.03 -13.20
CA TRP A 10 14.30 27.59 -12.32
C TRP A 10 13.96 27.62 -10.83
N LEU A 11 12.85 27.00 -10.42
CA LEU A 11 12.53 26.80 -9.00
C LEU A 11 12.06 25.37 -8.71
N GLN A 12 12.96 24.43 -8.94
CA GLN A 12 12.92 23.09 -8.35
C GLN A 12 14.37 22.65 -8.04
N LEU A 13 15.03 23.37 -7.13
CA LEU A 13 16.36 23.01 -6.64
C LEU A 13 16.21 22.26 -5.31
N LYS A 14 16.44 20.95 -5.35
CA LYS A 14 16.46 20.04 -4.19
C LYS A 14 17.86 19.66 -3.71
N ASP A 15 18.93 20.15 -4.33
CA ASP A 15 20.28 19.72 -3.99
C ASP A 15 21.10 20.89 -3.43
N GLU A 16 21.50 20.80 -2.16
CA GLU A 16 22.41 21.75 -1.49
C GLU A 16 23.77 21.82 -2.21
N GLU A 17 24.19 20.73 -2.85
CA GLU A 17 25.42 20.59 -3.63
C GLU A 17 25.47 21.54 -4.85
N LYS A 18 24.33 21.79 -5.51
CA LYS A 18 24.24 22.72 -6.66
C LYS A 18 24.33 24.19 -6.25
N VAL A 19 23.98 24.53 -5.01
CA VAL A 19 24.09 25.90 -4.49
C VAL A 19 25.56 26.25 -4.21
N GLU A 20 26.35 25.33 -3.67
CA GLU A 20 27.79 25.54 -3.51
C GLU A 20 28.52 25.61 -4.86
N GLU A 21 28.11 24.80 -5.83
CA GLU A 21 28.66 24.81 -7.19
C GLU A 21 28.40 26.15 -7.90
N LEU A 22 27.19 26.70 -7.76
CA LEU A 22 26.82 28.03 -8.26
C LEU A 22 27.57 29.17 -7.54
N MET A 23 27.83 29.03 -6.23
CA MET A 23 28.62 30.00 -5.46
C MET A 23 30.11 29.96 -5.84
N SER A 24 30.64 28.79 -6.16
CA SER A 24 32.00 28.58 -6.67
C SER A 24 32.15 29.15 -8.09
N TRP A 25 31.16 28.91 -8.96
CA TRP A 25 31.11 29.45 -10.32
C TRP A 25 31.03 30.98 -10.34
N SER A 26 30.20 31.58 -9.47
CA SER A 26 30.09 33.03 -9.29
C SER A 26 31.42 33.68 -8.86
N LYS A 27 32.12 33.09 -7.89
CA LYS A 27 33.46 33.57 -7.45
C LYS A 27 34.50 33.52 -8.57
N LYS A 28 34.41 32.53 -9.48
CA LYS A 28 35.32 32.39 -10.63
C LYS A 28 35.09 33.45 -11.71
N ASN A 29 33.84 33.80 -11.99
CA ASN A 29 33.47 34.71 -13.09
C ASN A 29 33.39 36.19 -12.71
N LEU A 30 33.55 36.56 -11.43
CA LEU A 30 33.56 37.95 -10.96
C LEU A 30 34.86 38.73 -11.27
N LYS A 31 35.84 38.12 -11.94
CA LYS A 31 37.15 38.73 -12.25
C LYS A 31 37.18 39.48 -13.59
N SER A 32 36.14 39.40 -14.44
CA SER A 32 36.20 39.93 -15.82
C SER A 32 35.00 40.77 -16.27
N THR A 33 34.19 41.33 -15.37
CA THR A 33 32.99 42.10 -15.76
C THR A 33 32.92 43.50 -15.12
N THR A 34 32.27 44.42 -15.83
CA THR A 34 32.17 45.85 -15.54
C THR A 34 31.32 46.13 -14.29
N GLY A 35 31.53 47.31 -13.67
CA GLY A 35 31.08 47.60 -12.30
C GLY A 35 29.58 47.46 -12.00
N THR A 36 28.71 47.62 -12.99
CA THR A 36 27.24 47.51 -12.85
C THR A 36 26.74 46.06 -12.81
N GLU A 37 27.37 45.13 -13.54
CA GLU A 37 27.05 43.69 -13.45
C GLU A 37 27.54 43.07 -12.14
N LYS A 38 28.66 43.58 -11.61
CA LYS A 38 29.20 43.18 -10.31
C LYS A 38 28.28 43.55 -9.15
N GLN A 39 27.59 44.69 -9.23
CA GLN A 39 26.59 45.10 -8.24
C GLN A 39 25.33 44.21 -8.31
N ARG A 40 24.79 43.97 -9.52
CA ARG A 40 23.60 43.10 -9.69
C ARG A 40 23.84 41.66 -9.21
N THR A 41 25.03 41.13 -9.48
CA THR A 41 25.41 39.78 -9.03
C THR A 41 25.60 39.71 -7.52
N GLN A 42 26.18 40.74 -6.88
CA GLN A 42 26.27 40.82 -5.42
C GLN A 42 24.89 40.93 -4.74
N GLU A 43 23.96 41.66 -5.35
CA GLU A 43 22.59 41.81 -4.83
C GLU A 43 21.76 40.52 -4.98
N LEU A 44 21.93 39.77 -6.07
CA LEU A 44 21.31 38.45 -6.19
C LEU A 44 21.86 37.45 -5.17
N VAL A 45 23.17 37.51 -4.88
CA VAL A 45 23.80 36.64 -3.86
C VAL A 45 23.30 36.98 -2.45
N SER A 46 23.08 38.26 -2.12
CA SER A 46 22.52 38.65 -0.82
C SER A 46 21.06 38.20 -0.66
N GLN A 47 20.25 38.33 -1.71
CA GLN A 47 18.86 37.85 -1.71
C GLN A 47 18.78 36.33 -1.54
N LEU A 48 19.64 35.57 -2.22
CA LEU A 48 19.70 34.11 -2.07
C LEU A 48 20.14 33.67 -0.66
N ARG A 49 21.06 34.40 -0.01
CA ARG A 49 21.40 34.16 1.41
C ARG A 49 20.21 34.37 2.33
N GLN A 50 19.45 35.44 2.13
CA GLN A 50 18.29 35.74 2.97
C GLN A 50 17.22 34.65 2.85
N ILE A 51 16.96 34.18 1.62
CA ILE A 51 16.00 33.08 1.38
C ILE A 51 16.45 31.77 2.06
N SER A 52 17.75 31.50 2.12
CA SER A 52 18.28 30.32 2.81
C SER A 52 18.06 30.41 4.33
N ILE A 53 18.38 31.56 4.93
CA ILE A 53 18.18 31.83 6.36
C ILE A 53 16.68 31.73 6.72
N ASP A 54 15.80 32.29 5.90
CA ASP A 54 14.36 32.26 6.14
C ASP A 54 13.79 30.83 6.04
N LYS A 55 14.32 30.00 5.14
CA LYS A 55 13.97 28.57 5.08
C LYS A 55 14.42 27.81 6.33
N GLU A 56 15.64 28.06 6.81
CA GLU A 56 16.17 27.40 8.01
C GLU A 56 15.39 27.79 9.27
N ASN A 57 14.99 29.07 9.38
CA ASN A 57 14.15 29.53 10.47
C ASN A 57 12.73 28.92 10.41
N LYS A 58 12.18 28.74 9.20
CA LYS A 58 10.86 28.15 9.00
C LYS A 58 10.85 26.64 9.31
N THR A 59 11.93 25.90 8.99
CA THR A 59 12.06 24.49 9.36
C THR A 59 12.25 24.30 10.87
N LYS A 60 13.04 25.16 11.54
CA LYS A 60 13.18 25.19 13.00
C LYS A 60 11.84 25.49 13.71
N ALA A 61 11.06 26.45 13.21
CA ALA A 61 9.74 26.75 13.76
C ALA A 61 8.72 25.61 13.56
N LEU A 62 8.81 24.86 12.45
CA LEU A 62 7.95 23.69 12.18
C LEU A 62 8.31 22.49 13.07
N THR A 63 9.59 22.27 13.35
CA THR A 63 10.04 21.19 14.24
C THR A 63 9.71 21.50 15.71
N GLU A 64 9.83 22.75 16.15
CA GLU A 64 9.39 23.18 17.49
C GLU A 64 7.88 23.03 17.68
N LYS A 65 7.05 23.49 16.72
CA LYS A 65 5.59 23.28 16.76
C LYS A 65 5.19 21.80 16.76
N SER A 66 5.96 20.96 16.09
CA SER A 66 5.72 19.51 16.07
C SER A 66 6.11 18.84 17.39
N LYS A 67 7.12 19.37 18.08
CA LYS A 67 7.56 18.92 19.41
C LYS A 67 6.56 19.32 20.49
N GLU A 68 6.09 20.57 20.49
CA GLU A 68 5.04 21.06 21.40
C GLU A 68 3.73 20.28 21.28
N ARG A 69 3.32 19.91 20.05
CA ARG A 69 2.12 19.07 19.83
C ARG A 69 2.29 17.65 20.37
N LYS A 70 3.48 17.05 20.24
CA LYS A 70 3.77 15.70 20.79
C LYS A 70 3.83 15.72 22.32
N ASP A 71 4.40 16.76 22.90
CA ASP A 71 4.48 16.93 24.36
C ASP A 71 3.09 17.21 24.96
N SER A 72 2.21 17.93 24.25
CA SER A 72 0.82 18.16 24.65
C SER A 72 -0.03 16.87 24.60
N LEU A 73 0.07 16.09 23.52
CA LEU A 73 -0.61 14.80 23.36
C LEU A 73 -0.16 13.77 24.41
N THR A 74 1.13 13.73 24.74
CA THR A 74 1.66 12.83 25.77
C THR A 74 1.21 13.25 27.17
N LEU A 75 1.14 14.54 27.48
CA LEU A 75 0.59 15.05 28.75
C LEU A 75 -0.90 14.74 28.91
N GLU A 76 -1.68 14.79 27.83
CA GLU A 76 -3.11 14.49 27.85
C GLU A 76 -3.37 12.98 28.04
N VAL A 77 -2.59 12.13 27.36
CA VAL A 77 -2.60 10.68 27.57
C VAL A 77 -2.19 10.31 29.00
N VAL A 78 -1.15 10.94 29.57
CA VAL A 78 -0.69 10.68 30.94
C VAL A 78 -1.71 11.16 31.99
N LYS A 79 -2.37 12.30 31.79
CA LYS A 79 -3.46 12.79 32.67
C LYS A 79 -4.69 11.87 32.63
N SER A 80 -5.01 11.31 31.45
CA SER A 80 -6.11 10.35 31.31
C SER A 80 -5.82 9.00 31.99
N ALA A 81 -4.54 8.60 32.07
CA ALA A 81 -4.12 7.34 32.65
C ALA A 81 -3.98 7.36 34.19
N PHE A 82 -3.72 8.51 34.81
CA PHE A 82 -3.39 8.59 36.25
C PHE A 82 -4.38 9.38 37.13
N GLY A 83 -5.51 9.84 36.58
CA GLY A 83 -6.54 10.53 37.35
C GLY A 83 -7.50 9.59 38.09
N ARG A 84 -7.10 9.01 39.24
CA ARG A 84 -8.01 8.75 40.40
C ARG A 84 -7.26 8.27 41.67
N LYS A 85 -7.29 9.17 42.67
CA LYS A 85 -7.12 9.02 44.14
C LYS A 85 -5.75 8.64 44.74
N LYS A 86 -5.16 9.61 45.44
CA LYS A 86 -4.43 9.41 46.70
C LYS A 86 -5.16 10.14 47.82
N GLU A 87 -5.62 9.41 48.82
CA GLU A 87 -5.90 9.91 50.17
C GLU A 87 -5.26 8.94 51.18
N SER A 88 -4.36 9.52 51.98
CA SER A 88 -3.93 9.23 53.36
C SER A 88 -3.89 7.79 53.95
N LEU A 89 -2.65 7.42 54.31
CA LEU A 89 -2.16 6.98 55.63
C LEU A 89 -2.69 5.68 56.32
N SER A 90 -1.71 4.79 56.52
CA SER A 90 -1.39 4.03 57.75
C SER A 90 -1.78 2.53 57.85
N LYS A 91 -0.78 1.77 58.35
CA LYS A 91 -0.78 0.41 58.96
C LYS A 91 -0.70 -0.82 58.02
N LYS A 92 0.46 -1.51 58.05
CA LYS A 92 0.63 -2.96 57.75
C LYS A 92 0.02 -3.80 58.91
N PRO A 93 -0.15 -5.14 58.85
CA PRO A 93 -0.13 -6.14 57.75
C PRO A 93 -1.37 -7.09 57.81
N LYS A 94 -1.50 -8.08 56.89
CA LYS A 94 -1.81 -9.52 57.16
C LYS A 94 -2.33 -10.26 55.91
N PHE A 95 -1.73 -11.42 55.67
CA PHE A 95 -2.13 -12.42 54.70
C PHE A 95 -3.51 -13.00 55.08
N LYS A 96 -4.53 -12.83 54.23
CA LYS A 96 -5.79 -13.62 54.28
C LYS A 96 -6.25 -13.95 52.86
N ARG A 97 -6.27 -15.25 52.58
CA ARG A 97 -6.91 -15.84 51.39
C ARG A 97 -8.37 -15.37 51.36
N THR A 98 -8.77 -14.67 50.31
CA THR A 98 -10.19 -14.40 50.03
C THR A 98 -10.46 -14.61 48.55
N PHE A 99 -11.28 -15.63 48.29
CA PHE A 99 -12.19 -15.82 47.16
C PHE A 99 -12.04 -14.82 46.00
N PHE A 100 -11.57 -15.33 44.86
CA PHE A 100 -11.79 -14.68 43.56
C PHE A 100 -13.30 -14.60 43.31
N ARG A 101 -13.87 -13.46 43.68
CA ARG A 101 -15.21 -13.05 43.26
C ARG A 101 -15.12 -12.81 41.76
N THR A 102 -15.65 -13.75 40.97
CA THR A 102 -15.81 -13.62 39.52
C THR A 102 -16.41 -12.25 39.23
N ARG A 103 -15.62 -11.38 38.58
CA ARG A 103 -16.10 -10.12 38.04
C ARG A 103 -17.14 -10.50 36.99
N ARG A 104 -18.42 -10.34 37.31
CA ARG A 104 -19.50 -10.38 36.30
C ARG A 104 -19.12 -9.36 35.23
N GLU A 105 -18.73 -9.85 34.07
CA GLU A 105 -18.57 -9.01 32.89
C GLU A 105 -19.91 -8.32 32.66
N LYS A 106 -19.90 -6.98 32.62
CA LYS A 106 -21.05 -6.22 32.15
C LYS A 106 -21.31 -6.64 30.69
N PRO A 107 -22.59 -6.78 30.27
CA PRO A 107 -22.88 -7.12 28.89
C PRO A 107 -22.30 -6.02 28.00
N ARG A 108 -21.42 -6.42 27.07
CA ARG A 108 -20.94 -5.52 26.02
C ARG A 108 -22.19 -5.02 25.29
N HIS A 109 -22.28 -3.70 25.07
CA HIS A 109 -23.26 -3.14 24.15
C HIS A 109 -23.23 -3.98 22.87
N SER A 110 -24.41 -4.49 22.50
CA SER A 110 -24.64 -5.20 21.25
C SER A 110 -24.36 -4.24 20.11
N VAL A 111 -23.12 -4.25 19.64
CA VAL A 111 -22.81 -3.81 18.29
C VAL A 111 -23.57 -4.81 17.41
N GLU A 112 -24.67 -4.38 16.80
CA GLU A 112 -25.25 -5.14 15.71
C GLU A 112 -24.12 -5.43 14.72
N PRO A 113 -23.88 -6.70 14.36
CA PRO A 113 -22.87 -7.00 13.36
C PRO A 113 -23.23 -6.19 12.13
N SER A 114 -22.37 -5.24 11.76
CA SER A 114 -22.42 -4.57 10.46
C SER A 114 -22.72 -5.64 9.44
N LYS A 115 -23.84 -5.52 8.71
CA LYS A 115 -24.27 -6.49 7.69
C LYS A 115 -23.04 -6.86 6.85
N CYS A 116 -22.47 -8.02 7.11
CA CYS A 116 -21.51 -8.63 6.20
C CYS A 116 -22.36 -8.93 4.97
N GLU A 117 -22.20 -8.14 3.91
CA GLU A 117 -22.88 -8.42 2.66
C GLU A 117 -22.50 -9.84 2.25
N ILE A 118 -23.49 -10.72 2.25
CA ILE A 118 -23.28 -12.11 1.86
C ILE A 118 -22.87 -12.08 0.39
N PRO A 119 -21.67 -12.55 0.01
CA PRO A 119 -21.22 -12.55 -1.36
C PRO A 119 -22.25 -13.25 -2.24
N ARG A 120 -22.62 -12.59 -3.34
CA ARG A 120 -23.58 -13.15 -4.28
C ARG A 120 -22.95 -14.34 -5.00
N ILE A 121 -23.63 -15.48 -4.99
CA ILE A 121 -23.15 -16.66 -5.72
C ILE A 121 -23.77 -16.64 -7.11
N ILE A 122 -22.93 -16.67 -8.14
CA ILE A 122 -23.34 -16.75 -9.54
C ILE A 122 -22.88 -18.12 -10.05
N ASN A 123 -23.84 -19.00 -10.30
CA ASN A 123 -23.56 -20.31 -10.86
C ASN A 123 -23.74 -20.26 -12.38
N LEU A 124 -22.63 -20.34 -13.11
CA LEU A 124 -22.58 -20.46 -14.57
C LEU A 124 -22.18 -21.87 -15.01
N SER A 125 -21.99 -22.80 -14.06
CA SER A 125 -21.68 -24.20 -14.33
C SER A 125 -22.94 -25.03 -14.50
N ASN A 126 -22.80 -26.21 -15.10
CA ASN A 126 -23.87 -27.21 -15.17
C ASN A 126 -24.09 -27.95 -13.85
N LEU A 127 -23.25 -27.71 -12.83
CA LEU A 127 -23.36 -28.33 -11.52
C LEU A 127 -24.53 -27.74 -10.72
N THR A 128 -25.41 -28.59 -10.20
CA THR A 128 -26.42 -28.18 -9.22
C THR A 128 -25.80 -28.11 -7.83
N LEU A 129 -25.66 -26.89 -7.30
CA LEU A 129 -25.11 -26.67 -5.96
C LEU A 129 -26.13 -27.07 -4.88
N SER A 130 -25.70 -27.90 -3.94
CA SER A 130 -26.46 -28.26 -2.75
C SER A 130 -26.49 -27.12 -1.72
N ALA A 131 -27.45 -27.14 -0.80
CA ALA A 131 -27.56 -26.13 0.24
C ALA A 131 -26.27 -25.94 1.09
N PRO A 132 -25.54 -27.00 1.49
CA PRO A 132 -24.25 -26.85 2.18
C PRO A 132 -23.17 -26.19 1.31
N GLU A 133 -23.14 -26.48 0.00
CA GLU A 133 -22.20 -25.86 -0.95
C GLU A 133 -22.48 -24.37 -1.11
N ILE A 134 -23.75 -24.00 -1.22
CA ILE A 134 -24.16 -22.59 -1.27
C ILE A 134 -23.77 -21.90 0.04
N GLN A 135 -24.02 -22.53 1.19
CA GLN A 135 -23.69 -21.96 2.49
C GLN A 135 -22.19 -21.70 2.65
N ILE A 136 -21.32 -22.63 2.24
CA ILE A 136 -19.87 -22.41 2.33
C ILE A 136 -19.38 -21.34 1.36
N LEU A 137 -19.87 -21.34 0.10
CA LEU A 137 -19.51 -20.33 -0.90
C LEU A 137 -19.99 -18.94 -0.47
N SER A 138 -21.10 -18.86 0.25
CA SER A 138 -21.64 -17.63 0.81
C SER A 138 -20.79 -17.04 1.93
N LYS A 139 -19.81 -17.77 2.47
CA LYS A 139 -18.79 -17.19 3.37
C LYS A 139 -17.73 -16.39 2.62
N GLY A 140 -17.64 -16.54 1.30
CA GLY A 140 -16.67 -15.88 0.42
C GLY A 140 -15.32 -16.60 0.34
N LEU A 141 -14.53 -16.29 -0.69
CA LEU A 141 -13.24 -16.96 -0.93
C LEU A 141 -12.12 -16.48 0.02
N LYS A 142 -12.34 -15.38 0.74
CA LYS A 142 -11.47 -14.90 1.83
C LYS A 142 -11.79 -15.53 3.19
N PHE A 143 -12.81 -16.39 3.27
CA PHE A 143 -13.11 -17.12 4.49
C PHE A 143 -12.01 -18.13 4.79
N THR A 144 -11.38 -18.01 5.96
CA THR A 144 -10.35 -18.93 6.42
C THR A 144 -10.92 -19.89 7.46
N PRO A 145 -11.13 -21.18 7.12
CA PRO A 145 -11.59 -22.17 8.08
C PRO A 145 -10.53 -22.41 9.14
N THR A 146 -10.94 -22.64 10.39
CA THR A 146 -10.03 -23.00 11.48
C THR A 146 -9.34 -24.33 11.16
N PRO A 147 -7.99 -24.39 11.08
CA PRO A 147 -7.27 -25.61 10.76
C PRO A 147 -7.63 -26.75 11.72
N GLN A 148 -7.83 -27.96 11.18
CA GLN A 148 -8.09 -29.16 11.99
C GLN A 148 -6.84 -29.72 12.67
N THR A 149 -5.67 -29.49 12.05
CA THR A 149 -4.37 -29.99 12.49
C THR A 149 -3.34 -28.87 12.41
N SER A 150 -2.37 -28.88 13.33
CA SER A 150 -1.19 -28.02 13.23
C SER A 150 -0.31 -28.47 12.06
N ASN A 151 0.09 -27.51 11.22
CA ASN A 151 1.05 -27.76 10.15
C ASN A 151 2.47 -27.45 10.65
N TYR A 152 3.15 -28.46 11.20
CA TYR A 152 4.49 -28.26 11.79
C TYR A 152 5.52 -27.77 10.77
N ASN A 153 5.40 -28.18 9.51
CA ASN A 153 6.33 -27.75 8.46
C ASN A 153 6.20 -26.25 8.20
N GLU A 154 4.96 -25.74 8.13
CA GLU A 154 4.69 -24.31 7.98
C GLU A 154 5.20 -23.50 9.18
N VAL A 155 4.99 -23.99 10.40
CA VAL A 155 5.54 -23.37 11.61
C VAL A 155 7.07 -23.31 11.56
N LYS A 156 7.72 -24.40 11.12
CA LYS A 156 9.19 -24.46 10.96
C LYS A 156 9.69 -23.48 9.90
N ASP A 157 8.99 -23.38 8.77
CA ASP A 157 9.31 -22.44 7.69
C ASP A 157 9.15 -20.99 8.15
N ASP A 158 8.08 -20.69 8.89
CA ASP A 158 7.82 -19.38 9.49
C ASP A 158 8.88 -18.98 10.50
N ILE A 159 9.30 -19.90 11.38
CA ILE A 159 10.41 -19.69 12.31
C ILE A 159 11.71 -19.42 11.55
N SER A 160 11.99 -20.20 10.50
CA SER A 160 13.18 -19.98 9.67
C SER A 160 13.18 -18.59 9.04
N ASN A 161 12.03 -18.18 8.48
CA ASN A 161 11.83 -16.87 7.89
C ASN A 161 11.94 -15.74 8.92
N PHE A 162 11.41 -15.93 10.12
CA PHE A 162 11.50 -15.00 11.23
C PHE A 162 12.96 -14.81 11.69
N CYS A 163 13.67 -15.90 11.97
CA CYS A 163 15.09 -15.87 12.33
C CYS A 163 15.93 -15.22 11.21
N ARG A 164 15.61 -15.50 9.93
CA ARG A 164 16.27 -14.85 8.79
C ARG A 164 16.03 -13.34 8.78
N LYS A 165 14.80 -12.88 9.00
CA LYS A 165 14.47 -11.45 9.08
C LYS A 165 15.23 -10.75 10.21
N LEU A 166 15.30 -11.36 11.39
CA LEU A 166 16.04 -10.82 12.53
C LEU A 166 17.53 -10.65 12.21
N ARG A 167 18.15 -11.69 11.65
CA ARG A 167 19.58 -11.63 11.26
C ARG A 167 19.84 -10.59 10.16
N LEU A 168 18.97 -10.49 9.17
CA LEU A 168 19.07 -9.46 8.14
C LEU A 168 18.94 -8.05 8.72
N THR A 169 18.07 -7.87 9.70
CA THR A 169 17.88 -6.57 10.36
C THR A 169 19.13 -6.17 11.13
N GLU A 170 19.77 -7.11 11.83
CA GLU A 170 21.04 -6.86 12.52
C GLU A 170 22.17 -6.55 11.53
N GLU A 171 22.29 -7.32 10.45
CA GLU A 171 23.36 -7.14 9.47
C GLU A 171 23.23 -5.84 8.66
N LEU A 172 22.01 -5.38 8.43
CA LEU A 172 21.71 -4.16 7.68
C LEU A 172 21.52 -2.94 8.60
N PHE A 173 21.64 -3.12 9.91
CA PHE A 173 21.60 -2.01 10.86
C PHE A 173 22.71 -1.01 10.53
N ASP A 174 22.36 0.27 10.42
CA ASP A 174 23.24 1.39 10.03
C ASP A 174 23.92 1.25 8.65
N LYS A 175 23.41 0.38 7.76
CA LYS A 175 23.86 0.33 6.36
C LYS A 175 22.92 1.13 5.46
N GLU A 176 23.48 2.11 4.78
CA GLU A 176 22.78 2.80 3.70
C GLU A 176 22.60 1.89 2.50
N ASN A 177 21.41 1.90 1.92
CA ASN A 177 21.13 1.18 0.69
C ASN A 177 21.78 1.94 -0.48
N ARG A 178 22.99 1.55 -0.84
CA ARG A 178 23.74 2.12 -1.98
C ARG A 178 23.31 1.57 -3.34
N ASP A 179 22.38 0.62 -3.34
CA ASP A 179 21.83 0.06 -4.55
C ASP A 179 20.67 0.97 -5.00
N GLU A 180 20.77 1.52 -6.20
CA GLU A 180 19.75 2.38 -6.82
C GLU A 180 18.74 1.56 -7.65
N SER A 181 18.87 0.23 -7.69
CA SER A 181 18.01 -0.63 -8.49
C SER A 181 16.55 -0.51 -8.06
N ILE A 182 15.71 -0.08 -9.00
CA ILE A 182 14.25 0.10 -8.84
C ILE A 182 13.55 -1.26 -8.66
N VAL A 183 14.07 -2.32 -9.29
CA VAL A 183 13.54 -3.69 -9.18
C VAL A 183 14.62 -4.65 -8.75
N ARG A 184 14.27 -5.52 -7.80
CA ARG A 184 15.16 -6.55 -7.25
C ARG A 184 14.39 -7.84 -7.04
N ASN A 185 15.05 -8.95 -7.32
CA ASN A 185 14.52 -10.26 -6.96
C ASN A 185 14.43 -10.38 -5.44
N LYS A 186 13.45 -11.16 -4.95
CA LYS A 186 13.36 -11.47 -3.52
C LYS A 186 14.65 -12.14 -3.08
N SER A 187 15.33 -11.54 -2.11
CA SER A 187 16.59 -12.06 -1.60
C SER A 187 16.40 -13.39 -0.87
N THR A 188 17.14 -14.40 -1.31
CA THR A 188 17.30 -15.70 -0.63
C THR A 188 18.48 -15.69 0.35
N TYR A 189 19.18 -14.56 0.47
CA TYR A 189 20.36 -14.41 1.32
C TYR A 189 20.02 -14.72 2.78
N LYS A 190 20.90 -15.50 3.40
CA LYS A 190 20.87 -15.86 4.82
C LYS A 190 22.17 -15.36 5.43
N SER A 191 22.05 -14.43 6.39
CA SER A 191 23.20 -13.93 7.14
C SER A 191 23.92 -15.05 7.88
N SER A 192 25.23 -14.94 8.02
CA SER A 192 26.05 -15.86 8.81
C SER A 192 25.73 -15.74 10.31
N LYS A 193 25.87 -16.86 11.03
CA LYS A 193 25.82 -16.87 12.51
C LYS A 193 27.12 -16.27 13.08
N GLY A 194 27.05 -15.74 14.30
CA GLY A 194 28.23 -15.39 15.11
C GLY A 194 28.44 -13.90 15.37
N LYS A 195 27.66 -13.00 14.74
CA LYS A 195 27.77 -11.55 14.97
C LYS A 195 27.18 -11.12 16.30
N ASN A 196 26.01 -11.66 16.64
CA ASN A 196 25.33 -11.40 17.90
C ASN A 196 24.96 -12.73 18.58
N LYS A 197 25.71 -13.04 19.65
CA LYS A 197 25.50 -14.27 20.44
C LYS A 197 24.09 -14.35 21.03
N ALA A 198 23.53 -13.24 21.53
CA ALA A 198 22.19 -13.24 22.11
C ALA A 198 21.11 -13.54 21.06
N LEU A 199 21.27 -12.98 19.85
CA LEU A 199 20.37 -13.25 18.74
C LEU A 199 20.48 -14.70 18.25
N ASP A 200 21.68 -15.25 18.18
CA ASP A 200 21.87 -16.66 17.82
C ASP A 200 21.31 -17.60 18.88
N THR A 201 21.55 -17.34 20.16
CA THR A 201 20.94 -18.10 21.27
C THR A 201 19.42 -18.06 21.20
N PHE A 202 18.83 -16.89 20.93
CA PHE A 202 17.37 -16.76 20.76
C PHE A 202 16.85 -17.54 19.55
N CYS A 203 17.51 -17.42 18.38
CA CYS A 203 17.12 -18.15 17.19
C CYS A 203 17.22 -19.67 17.40
N ASP A 204 18.27 -20.14 18.07
CA ASP A 204 18.46 -21.56 18.36
C ASP A 204 17.40 -22.06 19.36
N HIS A 205 17.03 -21.25 20.37
CA HIS A 205 15.93 -21.58 21.29
C HIS A 205 14.60 -21.72 20.57
N ILE A 206 14.21 -20.76 19.72
CA ILE A 206 12.92 -20.85 19.01
C ILE A 206 12.94 -21.99 18.00
N THR A 207 14.05 -22.22 17.30
CA THR A 207 14.15 -23.31 16.32
C THR A 207 13.99 -24.69 16.96
N ASN A 208 14.50 -24.86 18.19
CA ASN A 208 14.44 -26.12 18.93
C ASN A 208 13.25 -26.20 19.91
N PHE A 209 12.39 -25.19 19.95
CA PHE A 209 11.29 -25.16 20.89
C PHE A 209 10.28 -26.27 20.55
N PRO A 210 9.81 -27.05 21.55
CA PRO A 210 8.97 -28.23 21.30
C PRO A 210 7.51 -27.83 21.05
N PHE A 211 7.23 -27.20 19.90
CA PHE A 211 5.88 -26.76 19.53
C PHE A 211 4.86 -27.89 19.49
N ASN A 212 5.31 -29.13 19.26
CA ASN A 212 4.46 -30.32 19.22
C ASN A 212 3.95 -30.73 20.60
N GLU A 213 4.62 -30.31 21.67
CA GLU A 213 4.28 -30.66 23.06
C GLU A 213 3.38 -29.62 23.71
N ILE A 214 3.20 -28.47 23.07
CA ILE A 214 2.33 -27.41 23.57
C ILE A 214 0.89 -27.80 23.31
N GLN A 215 0.12 -27.92 24.38
CA GLN A 215 -1.33 -28.03 24.26
C GLN A 215 -1.84 -26.74 23.62
N SER A 216 -2.31 -26.82 22.38
CA SER A 216 -2.94 -25.69 21.73
C SER A 216 -4.17 -25.27 22.54
N PRO A 217 -4.40 -23.96 22.74
CA PRO A 217 -5.66 -23.51 23.31
C PRO A 217 -6.79 -24.07 22.45
N LYS A 218 -7.81 -24.65 23.09
CA LYS A 218 -8.99 -25.18 22.39
C LYS A 218 -9.75 -24.03 21.74
N CYS A 219 -9.37 -23.64 20.53
CA CYS A 219 -10.13 -22.72 19.71
C CYS A 219 -11.44 -23.40 19.32
N ARG A 220 -12.56 -22.71 19.52
CA ARG A 220 -13.84 -23.17 18.97
C ARG A 220 -13.73 -23.11 17.45
N PRO A 221 -13.91 -24.23 16.73
CA PRO A 221 -13.80 -24.21 15.27
C PRO A 221 -14.90 -23.30 14.69
N ASN A 222 -14.54 -22.49 13.70
CA ASN A 222 -15.48 -21.64 12.97
C ASN A 222 -16.18 -22.37 11.79
N THR A 223 -15.93 -23.67 11.64
CA THR A 223 -16.38 -24.50 10.53
C THR A 223 -16.79 -25.88 11.05
N SER A 224 -17.94 -26.39 10.61
CA SER A 224 -18.44 -27.72 10.99
C SER A 224 -17.77 -28.85 10.20
N ARG A 225 -17.96 -30.10 10.62
CA ARG A 225 -17.47 -31.27 9.87
C ARG A 225 -18.09 -31.37 8.48
N GLN A 226 -19.40 -31.11 8.36
CA GLN A 226 -20.11 -31.14 7.07
C GLN A 226 -19.61 -30.04 6.13
N GLU A 227 -19.34 -28.86 6.67
CA GLU A 227 -18.74 -27.76 5.89
C GLU A 227 -17.34 -28.12 5.40
N TRP A 228 -16.53 -28.79 6.23
CA TRP A 228 -15.22 -29.30 5.80
C TRP A 228 -15.31 -30.33 4.69
N GLU A 229 -16.21 -31.32 4.81
CA GLU A 229 -16.47 -32.30 3.75
C GLU A 229 -16.88 -31.60 2.44
N THR A 230 -17.68 -30.54 2.55
CA THR A 230 -18.09 -29.71 1.42
C THR A 230 -16.92 -28.95 0.78
N ILE A 231 -16.03 -28.35 1.59
CA ILE A 231 -14.81 -27.69 1.10
C ILE A 231 -13.94 -28.69 0.33
N TYR A 232 -13.72 -29.88 0.87
CA TYR A 232 -12.91 -30.91 0.20
C TYR A 232 -13.57 -31.39 -1.10
N LYS A 233 -14.89 -31.57 -1.10
CA LYS A 233 -15.65 -31.93 -2.30
C LYS A 233 -15.49 -30.88 -3.41
N LEU A 234 -15.72 -29.61 -3.10
CA LEU A 234 -15.59 -28.51 -4.05
C LEU A 234 -14.15 -28.36 -4.55
N LYS A 235 -13.15 -28.46 -3.65
CA LYS A 235 -11.72 -28.35 -3.99
C LYS A 235 -11.24 -29.47 -4.92
N ASN A 236 -11.74 -30.69 -4.73
CA ASN A 236 -11.31 -31.86 -5.50
C ASN A 236 -12.10 -32.04 -6.81
N ASN A 237 -13.16 -31.26 -7.02
CA ASN A 237 -13.90 -31.27 -8.27
C ASN A 237 -13.07 -30.60 -9.38
N LYS A 238 -12.69 -31.38 -10.39
CA LYS A 238 -11.87 -30.92 -11.53
C LYS A 238 -12.69 -30.32 -12.66
N ASP A 239 -14.01 -30.52 -12.66
CA ASP A 239 -14.89 -30.09 -13.75
C ASP A 239 -15.33 -28.62 -13.57
N ILE A 240 -15.08 -28.04 -12.40
CA ILE A 240 -15.48 -26.68 -12.07
C ILE A 240 -14.29 -25.79 -11.70
N ILE A 241 -14.46 -24.49 -11.90
CA ILE A 241 -13.56 -23.46 -11.41
C ILE A 241 -14.36 -22.43 -10.60
N ILE A 242 -13.83 -22.06 -9.45
CA ILE A 242 -14.46 -21.11 -8.51
C ILE A 242 -13.54 -19.90 -8.38
N LYS A 243 -14.05 -18.70 -8.69
CA LYS A 243 -13.28 -17.45 -8.70
C LYS A 243 -14.08 -16.30 -8.10
N GLU A 244 -13.37 -15.29 -7.58
CA GLU A 244 -13.99 -13.99 -7.28
C GLU A 244 -14.29 -13.28 -8.60
N ALA A 245 -15.43 -12.58 -8.68
CA ALA A 245 -15.70 -11.67 -9.77
C ALA A 245 -14.73 -10.46 -9.71
N ASP A 246 -14.41 -9.87 -10.86
CA ASP A 246 -13.49 -8.73 -10.98
C ASP A 246 -13.82 -7.57 -10.03
N LYS A 247 -15.11 -7.26 -9.87
CA LYS A 247 -15.60 -6.20 -8.95
C LYS A 247 -15.76 -6.65 -7.50
N GLY A 248 -15.23 -7.83 -7.14
CA GLY A 248 -14.99 -8.26 -5.76
C GLY A 248 -16.22 -8.61 -4.90
N SER A 249 -17.43 -8.64 -5.45
CA SER A 249 -18.68 -8.81 -4.70
C SER A 249 -19.38 -10.15 -4.89
N ALA A 250 -18.88 -10.99 -5.81
CA ALA A 250 -19.53 -12.25 -6.16
C ALA A 250 -18.54 -13.41 -6.25
N VAL A 251 -19.00 -14.59 -5.87
CA VAL A 251 -18.32 -15.87 -6.11
C VAL A 251 -18.93 -16.49 -7.35
N VAL A 252 -18.11 -16.70 -8.37
CA VAL A 252 -18.54 -17.26 -9.65
C VAL A 252 -18.08 -18.71 -9.73
N VAL A 253 -19.01 -19.61 -9.99
CA VAL A 253 -18.75 -21.03 -10.26
C VAL A 253 -18.97 -21.26 -11.75
N MET A 254 -17.97 -21.79 -12.45
CA MET A 254 -18.02 -22.05 -13.90
C MET A 254 -17.54 -23.46 -14.20
N ASP A 255 -18.00 -24.04 -15.31
CA ASP A 255 -17.38 -25.27 -15.83
C ASP A 255 -15.96 -24.97 -16.33
N LEU A 256 -15.02 -25.87 -16.03
CA LEU A 256 -13.61 -25.71 -16.40
C LEU A 256 -13.43 -25.62 -17.92
N ASN A 257 -14.11 -26.50 -18.66
CA ASN A 257 -14.03 -26.52 -20.12
C ASN A 257 -14.57 -25.22 -20.74
N TYR A 258 -15.67 -24.69 -20.20
CA TYR A 258 -16.23 -23.39 -20.63
C TYR A 258 -15.24 -22.25 -20.37
N TYR A 259 -14.64 -22.21 -19.19
CA TYR A 259 -13.62 -21.22 -18.84
C TYR A 259 -12.39 -21.28 -19.78
N ILE A 260 -11.88 -22.49 -20.05
CA ILE A 260 -10.76 -22.69 -20.98
C ILE A 260 -11.13 -22.23 -22.39
N ASN A 261 -12.34 -22.54 -22.86
CA ASN A 261 -12.81 -22.14 -24.19
C ASN A 261 -12.90 -20.61 -24.31
N ILE A 262 -13.46 -19.92 -23.32
CA ILE A 262 -13.47 -18.45 -23.31
C ILE A 262 -12.05 -17.90 -23.36
N ALA A 263 -11.15 -18.41 -22.51
CA ALA A 263 -9.77 -17.94 -22.48
C ALA A 263 -9.08 -18.13 -23.83
N ASN A 264 -9.26 -19.28 -24.48
CA ASN A 264 -8.72 -19.53 -25.81
C ASN A 264 -9.34 -18.62 -26.87
N ASN A 265 -10.65 -18.38 -26.83
CA ASN A 265 -11.31 -17.46 -27.76
C ASN A 265 -10.78 -16.04 -27.62
N LEU A 266 -10.57 -15.56 -26.39
CA LEU A 266 -9.97 -14.26 -26.12
C LEU A 266 -8.53 -14.17 -26.65
N LEU A 267 -7.73 -15.23 -26.48
CA LEU A 267 -6.35 -15.27 -26.98
C LEU A 267 -6.24 -15.40 -28.51
N GLN A 268 -7.29 -15.89 -29.17
CA GLN A 268 -7.38 -15.95 -30.63
C GLN A 268 -7.89 -14.65 -31.26
N ASP A 269 -8.28 -13.69 -30.42
CA ASP A 269 -8.81 -12.41 -30.90
C ASP A 269 -7.69 -11.53 -31.47
N ASN A 270 -7.61 -11.53 -32.80
CA ASN A 270 -6.61 -10.77 -33.55
C ASN A 270 -6.91 -9.26 -33.62
N THR A 271 -8.04 -8.78 -33.08
CA THR A 271 -8.26 -7.32 -32.98
C THR A 271 -7.40 -6.69 -31.89
N TYR A 272 -7.09 -7.44 -30.83
CA TYR A 272 -6.34 -6.95 -29.67
C TYR A 272 -4.99 -7.66 -29.48
N TYR A 273 -4.85 -8.90 -29.94
CA TYR A 273 -3.64 -9.70 -29.74
C TYR A 273 -3.01 -10.08 -31.09
N GLU A 274 -1.69 -9.89 -31.23
CA GLU A 274 -0.96 -10.39 -32.40
C GLU A 274 -0.11 -11.60 -32.02
N LYS A 275 -0.36 -12.73 -32.70
CA LYS A 275 0.45 -13.94 -32.48
C LYS A 275 1.84 -13.75 -33.08
N VAL A 276 2.86 -13.75 -32.22
CA VAL A 276 4.26 -13.64 -32.64
C VAL A 276 4.68 -14.92 -33.38
N LYS A 277 4.80 -14.83 -34.72
CA LYS A 277 5.10 -15.98 -35.60
C LYS A 277 6.58 -16.40 -35.60
N ASN A 278 7.48 -15.44 -35.40
CA ASN A 278 8.92 -15.63 -35.41
C ASN A 278 9.51 -15.11 -34.08
N TYR A 279 9.29 -15.85 -32.99
CA TYR A 279 10.04 -15.58 -31.76
C TYR A 279 11.47 -16.13 -31.89
N ASN A 280 12.20 -15.62 -32.89
CA ASN A 280 13.64 -15.81 -33.08
C ASN A 280 14.37 -14.58 -32.53
N GLN A 281 13.92 -14.05 -31.39
CA GLN A 281 14.71 -13.07 -30.68
C GLN A 281 15.94 -13.84 -30.17
N THR A 282 17.08 -13.65 -30.83
CA THR A 282 18.39 -13.89 -30.23
C THR A 282 18.52 -12.89 -29.10
N VAL A 283 17.90 -13.22 -27.98
CA VAL A 283 18.10 -12.56 -26.71
C VAL A 283 19.59 -12.72 -26.43
N CYS A 284 20.33 -11.60 -26.43
CA CYS A 284 21.72 -11.61 -26.01
C CYS A 284 21.81 -12.35 -24.68
N LYS A 285 22.83 -13.18 -24.45
CA LYS A 285 22.99 -13.96 -23.20
C LYS A 285 22.91 -13.08 -21.94
N ASP A 286 23.16 -11.78 -22.10
CA ASP A 286 23.14 -10.78 -21.03
C ASP A 286 21.80 -10.01 -20.91
N SER A 287 20.76 -10.39 -21.68
CA SER A 287 19.47 -9.69 -21.58
C SER A 287 18.70 -10.17 -20.36
N ILE A 288 18.15 -9.21 -19.62
CA ILE A 288 17.31 -9.46 -18.45
C ILE A 288 15.87 -9.16 -18.85
N MET A 289 15.00 -10.17 -18.77
CA MET A 289 13.56 -9.94 -18.90
C MET A 289 13.07 -9.26 -17.63
N VAL A 290 12.47 -8.09 -17.78
CA VAL A 290 11.87 -7.36 -16.66
C VAL A 290 10.38 -7.21 -16.94
N SER A 291 9.56 -7.59 -15.96
CA SER A 291 8.13 -7.30 -15.93
C SER A 291 7.85 -6.42 -14.71
N PHE A 292 7.09 -5.37 -14.91
CA PHE A 292 6.67 -4.47 -13.85
C PHE A 292 5.15 -4.55 -13.76
N ASP A 293 4.65 -4.84 -12.57
CA ASP A 293 3.23 -4.71 -12.25
C ASP A 293 3.02 -3.37 -11.55
N VAL A 294 2.11 -2.54 -12.08
CA VAL A 294 1.83 -1.22 -11.51
C VAL A 294 0.78 -1.38 -10.41
N VAL A 295 1.22 -1.38 -9.17
CA VAL A 295 0.33 -1.44 -8.02
C VAL A 295 -0.46 -0.13 -7.93
N ASN A 296 -1.79 -0.25 -7.87
CA ASN A 296 -2.70 0.87 -7.61
C ASN A 296 -2.52 2.05 -8.61
N LEU A 297 -2.40 1.74 -9.91
CA LEU A 297 -2.20 2.74 -10.97
C LEU A 297 -3.12 3.96 -10.78
N TYR A 298 -4.43 3.72 -10.72
CA TYR A 298 -5.42 4.79 -10.70
C TYR A 298 -5.41 5.64 -9.42
N THR A 299 -5.10 5.06 -8.27
CA THR A 299 -5.04 5.84 -7.01
C THR A 299 -3.74 6.61 -6.85
N THR A 300 -2.75 6.34 -7.71
CA THR A 300 -1.40 6.89 -7.58
C THR A 300 -1.09 7.94 -8.64
N ILE A 301 -1.93 8.07 -9.68
CA ILE A 301 -1.79 9.13 -10.71
C ILE A 301 -1.98 10.51 -10.05
N PRO A 302 -0.96 11.39 -10.04
CA PRO A 302 -1.12 12.77 -9.60
C PRO A 302 -2.11 13.52 -10.50
N HIS A 303 -3.05 14.27 -9.90
CA HIS A 303 -4.06 15.04 -10.64
C HIS A 303 -3.46 15.90 -11.76
N GLU A 304 -2.32 16.54 -11.50
CA GLU A 304 -1.65 17.41 -12.46
C GLU A 304 -1.24 16.66 -13.74
N TYR A 305 -0.68 15.46 -13.61
CA TYR A 305 -0.27 14.66 -14.77
C TYR A 305 -1.47 14.11 -15.52
N GLY A 306 -2.53 13.69 -14.81
CA GLY A 306 -3.77 13.25 -15.46
C GLY A 306 -4.43 14.38 -16.26
N LEU A 307 -4.49 15.60 -15.71
CA LEU A 307 -5.05 16.76 -16.42
C LEU A 307 -4.21 17.17 -17.63
N LYS A 308 -2.87 17.16 -17.50
CA LYS A 308 -1.96 17.41 -18.64
C LYS A 308 -2.13 16.38 -19.77
N ALA A 309 -2.32 15.11 -19.42
CA ALA A 309 -2.55 14.06 -20.41
C ALA A 309 -3.89 14.25 -21.15
N ILE A 310 -4.95 14.64 -20.44
CA ILE A 310 -6.24 14.96 -21.06
C ILE A 310 -6.15 16.19 -21.95
N GLU A 311 -5.48 17.24 -21.49
CA GLU A 311 -5.25 18.46 -22.28
C GLU A 311 -4.53 18.13 -23.58
N PHE A 312 -3.43 17.36 -23.51
CA PHE A 312 -2.73 16.85 -24.68
C PHE A 312 -3.65 16.07 -25.63
N TRP A 313 -4.51 15.19 -25.10
CA TRP A 313 -5.42 14.41 -25.93
C TRP A 313 -6.46 15.28 -26.63
N LEU A 314 -7.09 16.22 -25.91
CA LEU A 314 -8.06 17.17 -26.45
C LEU A 314 -7.45 18.09 -27.52
N GLU A 315 -6.15 18.37 -27.44
CA GLU A 315 -5.42 19.15 -28.44
C GLU A 315 -5.15 18.36 -29.72
N ASN A 316 -4.77 17.09 -29.60
CA ASN A 316 -4.39 16.25 -30.75
C ASN A 316 -5.58 15.59 -31.46
N PHE A 317 -6.71 15.40 -30.76
CA PHE A 317 -7.92 14.76 -31.30
C PHE A 317 -9.17 15.67 -31.19
N PRO A 318 -9.14 16.90 -31.74
CA PRO A 318 -10.25 17.84 -31.58
C PRO A 318 -11.54 17.35 -32.25
N SER A 319 -11.45 16.55 -33.32
CA SER A 319 -12.60 16.00 -34.04
C SER A 319 -13.38 14.93 -33.26
N GLU A 320 -12.78 14.37 -32.21
CA GLU A 320 -13.45 13.38 -31.35
C GLU A 320 -14.32 14.03 -30.26
N VAL A 321 -14.18 15.35 -30.08
CA VAL A 321 -14.98 16.12 -29.14
C VAL A 321 -16.08 16.84 -29.91
N PRO A 322 -17.36 16.72 -29.50
CA PRO A 322 -18.43 17.48 -30.13
C PRO A 322 -18.16 18.99 -30.07
N ASP A 323 -18.27 19.69 -31.20
CA ASP A 323 -17.98 21.14 -31.33
C ASP A 323 -18.73 22.03 -30.33
N ARG A 324 -19.86 21.53 -29.80
CA ARG A 324 -20.67 22.22 -28.80
C ARG A 324 -20.00 22.29 -27.42
N ILE A 325 -19.00 21.46 -27.14
CA ILE A 325 -18.38 21.36 -25.82
C ILE A 325 -16.98 21.99 -25.87
N GLU A 326 -16.80 23.04 -25.07
CA GLU A 326 -15.51 23.71 -24.97
C GLU A 326 -14.50 22.84 -24.20
N LYS A 327 -13.26 22.72 -24.71
CA LYS A 327 -12.17 21.95 -24.07
C LYS A 327 -11.93 22.39 -22.62
N LYS A 328 -11.99 23.70 -22.38
CA LYS A 328 -11.82 24.29 -21.05
C LYS A 328 -12.87 23.80 -20.05
N PHE A 329 -14.11 23.62 -20.51
CA PHE A 329 -15.19 23.09 -19.68
C PHE A 329 -14.92 21.63 -19.27
N ILE A 330 -14.42 20.81 -20.19
CA ILE A 330 -14.05 19.41 -19.91
C ILE A 330 -12.94 19.34 -18.85
N ILE A 331 -11.87 20.14 -19.03
CA ILE A 331 -10.73 20.15 -18.11
C ILE A 331 -11.16 20.60 -16.70
N GLU A 332 -11.90 21.71 -16.59
CA GLU A 332 -12.37 22.20 -15.29
C GLU A 332 -13.41 21.25 -14.66
N GLY A 333 -14.26 20.60 -15.46
CA GLY A 333 -15.20 19.59 -14.98
C GLY A 333 -14.49 18.36 -14.40
N ILE A 334 -13.47 17.84 -15.09
CA ILE A 334 -12.67 16.71 -14.60
C ILE A 334 -11.91 17.12 -13.35
N LYS A 335 -11.26 18.29 -13.34
CA LYS A 335 -10.56 18.83 -12.16
C LYS A 335 -11.50 18.96 -10.96
N PHE A 336 -12.73 19.43 -11.17
CA PHE A 336 -13.74 19.49 -10.12
C PHE A 336 -14.07 18.11 -9.56
N ILE A 337 -14.30 17.10 -10.42
CA ILE A 337 -14.57 15.72 -10.00
C ILE A 337 -13.40 15.12 -9.21
N LEU A 338 -12.16 15.37 -9.67
CA LEU A 338 -10.93 14.91 -9.02
C LEU A 338 -10.73 15.52 -7.64
N GLN A 339 -11.04 16.80 -7.48
CA GLN A 339 -10.82 17.53 -6.23
C GLN A 339 -11.96 17.36 -5.21
N ASN A 340 -13.16 17.03 -5.65
CA ASN A 340 -14.37 16.99 -4.80
C ASN A 340 -14.91 15.57 -4.63
N ASN A 341 -14.04 14.61 -4.29
CA ASN A 341 -14.41 13.22 -4.09
C ASN A 341 -14.72 12.90 -2.61
N TYR A 342 -15.90 13.32 -2.17
CA TYR A 342 -16.40 13.09 -0.82
C TYR A 342 -17.16 11.77 -0.72
N PHE A 343 -17.01 11.05 0.40
CA PHE A 343 -17.91 9.95 0.74
C PHE A 343 -18.42 10.09 2.17
N ASN A 344 -19.65 9.66 2.41
CA ASN A 344 -20.23 9.63 3.74
C ASN A 344 -20.08 8.21 4.31
N PHE A 345 -19.44 8.09 5.47
CA PHE A 345 -19.33 6.83 6.19
C PHE A 345 -19.74 7.04 7.66
N ASN A 346 -20.73 6.26 8.11
CA ASN A 346 -21.31 6.36 9.45
C ASN A 346 -21.77 7.79 9.83
N GLY A 347 -22.33 8.53 8.87
CA GLY A 347 -22.84 9.89 9.08
C GLY A 347 -21.77 10.98 9.06
N ASN A 348 -20.49 10.64 8.82
CA ASN A 348 -19.41 11.60 8.68
C ASN A 348 -18.99 11.71 7.21
N LEU A 349 -18.93 12.96 6.72
CA LEU A 349 -18.38 13.26 5.41
C LEU A 349 -16.85 13.24 5.49
N THR A 350 -16.21 12.38 4.72
CA THR A 350 -14.76 12.21 4.67
C THR A 350 -14.23 12.41 3.26
N ASP A 351 -13.12 13.15 3.16
CA ASP A 351 -12.36 13.30 1.91
C ASP A 351 -11.60 12.02 1.56
N ARG A 352 -11.73 11.53 0.32
CA ARG A 352 -10.89 10.43 -0.18
C ARG A 352 -9.53 10.95 -0.66
N TYR A 353 -8.57 11.07 0.26
CA TYR A 353 -7.18 11.32 -0.12
C TYR A 353 -6.50 10.11 -0.78
N LEU A 354 -7.05 8.89 -0.61
CA LEU A 354 -6.36 7.63 -0.97
C LEU A 354 -6.98 6.82 -2.12
N VAL A 355 -8.15 7.22 -2.63
CA VAL A 355 -8.78 6.56 -3.80
C VAL A 355 -9.21 7.65 -4.78
N GLN A 356 -8.35 7.94 -5.74
CA GLN A 356 -8.62 8.93 -6.76
C GLN A 356 -9.76 8.44 -7.69
N PRO A 357 -10.62 9.34 -8.22
CA PRO A 357 -11.81 8.95 -8.96
C PRO A 357 -11.57 8.37 -10.36
N TRP A 358 -10.31 8.28 -10.80
CA TRP A 358 -9.95 7.72 -12.10
C TRP A 358 -10.56 6.33 -12.33
N GLU A 359 -10.69 5.50 -11.29
CA GLU A 359 -11.31 4.16 -11.38
C GLU A 359 -12.83 4.15 -11.57
N GLN A 360 -13.55 5.10 -10.95
CA GLN A 360 -15.00 4.96 -10.77
C GLN A 360 -15.85 5.66 -11.83
N LYS A 361 -15.28 6.60 -12.62
CA LYS A 361 -16.09 7.45 -13.52
C LYS A 361 -15.56 7.60 -14.95
N LEU A 362 -14.30 7.28 -15.24
CA LEU A 362 -13.66 7.57 -16.54
C LEU A 362 -13.05 6.35 -17.23
N SER A 363 -13.15 5.16 -16.62
CA SER A 363 -12.45 3.94 -17.07
C SER A 363 -13.24 3.08 -18.08
N GLN A 364 -14.47 3.44 -18.46
CA GLN A 364 -15.17 2.68 -19.50
C GLN A 364 -14.82 3.28 -20.87
N PRO A 365 -14.35 2.47 -21.84
CA PRO A 365 -14.30 2.93 -23.22
C PRO A 365 -15.72 3.33 -23.61
N MET A 366 -15.87 4.56 -24.10
CA MET A 366 -17.13 4.99 -24.72
C MET A 366 -17.43 4.00 -25.84
N PRO A 367 -18.59 3.31 -25.83
CA PRO A 367 -18.99 2.53 -26.99
C PRO A 367 -19.10 3.50 -28.17
N ILE A 368 -18.34 3.21 -29.24
CA ILE A 368 -18.47 3.86 -30.54
C ILE A 368 -19.79 3.42 -31.18
#